data_AF-A0A842PC54-F1
#
_entry.id   AF-A0A842PC54-F1
#
_cell.length_a   1.000
_cell.length_b   1.000
_cell.length_c   1.000
_cell.angle_alpha   90.00
_cell.angle_beta   90.00
_cell.angle_gamma   90.00
#
_symmetry.space_group_name_H-M   'P 1'
#
loop_
_entity.id
_entity.type
_entity.pdbx_description
1 polymer ?
#
loop_
_entity_poly.entity_id
_entity_poly.type
_entity_poly.pdbx_seq_one_letter_code
_entity_poly.pdbx_strand_id
1 'polypeptide(L)'
;MSQVSEAENDIRRLLAMTWRTWGNEPLDASSITRTWSLDLGWLAPTDAEILLTKLLAKGWLISKDDRLSTNTELGDVSVPLGWFPRT
;
A
#
# COMPACT_ATOMS: atom_id res chain seq x y z
N MET A 1 -22.17 10.25 -7.27
CA MET A 1 -20.76 10.00 -6.88
C MET A 1 -20.77 8.74 -6.04
N SER A 2 -20.09 7.68 -6.48
CA SER A 2 -20.03 6.43 -5.71
C SER A 2 -19.27 6.69 -4.42
N GLN A 3 -19.89 6.38 -3.28
CA GLN A 3 -19.25 6.50 -1.98
C GLN A 3 -18.06 5.53 -1.92
N VAL A 4 -16.84 6.06 -1.76
CA VAL A 4 -15.64 5.25 -1.55
C VAL A 4 -15.82 4.47 -0.25
N SER A 5 -15.65 3.15 -0.30
CA SER A 5 -15.84 2.31 0.88
C SER A 5 -14.75 2.54 1.92
N GLU A 6 -15.05 2.24 3.17
CA GLU A 6 -14.07 2.32 4.27
C GLU A 6 -12.85 1.41 4.03
N ALA A 7 -13.06 0.22 3.46
CA ALA A 7 -11.97 -0.67 3.06
C ALA A 7 -11.09 -0.05 1.96
N GLU A 8 -11.71 0.63 1.00
CA GLU A 8 -10.98 1.33 -0.07
C GLU A 8 -10.13 2.48 0.50
N ASN A 9 -10.69 3.25 1.45
CA ASN A 9 -9.94 4.30 2.13
C ASN A 9 -8.73 3.75 2.90
N ASP A 10 -8.84 2.58 3.52
CA ASP A 10 -7.71 1.96 4.21
C ASP A 10 -6.61 1.51 3.26
N ILE A 11 -6.97 0.95 2.10
CA ILE A 11 -5.99 0.60 1.07
C ILE A 11 -5.28 1.86 0.58
N ARG A 12 -6.03 2.95 0.32
CA ARG A 12 -5.44 4.24 -0.05
C ARG A 12 -4.47 4.75 1.02
N ARG A 13 -4.82 4.67 2.31
CA ARG A 13 -3.94 5.08 3.43
C ARG A 13 -2.69 4.21 3.53
N LEU A 14 -2.84 2.90 3.40
CA LEU A 14 -1.71 1.96 3.37
C LEU A 14 -0.74 2.31 2.24
N LEU A 15 -1.25 2.49 1.02
CA LEU A 15 -0.43 2.83 -0.14
C LEU A 15 0.21 4.22 0.02
N ALA A 16 -0.54 5.22 0.49
CA ALA A 16 -0.01 6.55 0.79
C ALA A 16 1.13 6.50 1.81
N MET A 17 0.99 5.72 2.88
CA MET A 17 2.06 5.56 3.87
C MET A 17 3.28 4.81 3.31
N THR A 18 3.05 3.82 2.45
CA THR A 18 4.11 3.05 1.80
C THR A 18 4.99 3.94 0.92
N TRP A 19 4.38 4.83 0.14
CA TRP A 19 5.10 5.72 -0.78
C TRP A 19 5.45 7.10 -0.19
N ARG A 20 5.00 7.45 1.02
CA ARG A 20 5.28 8.76 1.63
C ARG A 20 6.77 9.08 1.72
N THR A 21 7.62 8.08 1.96
CA THR A 21 9.09 8.25 2.01
C THR A 21 9.76 8.17 0.65
N TRP A 22 9.10 7.59 -0.35
CA TRP A 22 9.67 7.28 -1.67
C TRP A 22 9.10 8.18 -2.80
N GLY A 23 8.07 8.98 -2.51
CA GLY A 23 7.40 9.80 -3.51
C GLY A 23 6.71 8.94 -4.57
N ASN A 24 7.04 9.18 -5.84
CA ASN A 24 6.51 8.42 -6.98
C ASN A 24 7.48 7.35 -7.48
N GLU A 25 8.55 7.04 -6.73
CA GLU A 25 9.51 6.04 -7.13
C GLU A 25 8.88 4.63 -7.13
N PRO A 26 8.99 3.87 -8.23
CA PRO A 26 8.58 2.48 -8.25
C PRO A 26 9.41 1.68 -7.24
N LEU A 27 8.82 0.72 -6.52
CA LEU A 27 9.50 -0.09 -5.50
C LEU A 27 9.50 -1.57 -5.91
N ASP A 28 10.52 -2.32 -5.52
CA ASP A 28 10.46 -3.77 -5.65
C ASP A 28 9.51 -4.39 -4.59
N ALA A 29 9.05 -5.61 -4.84
CA ALA A 29 8.13 -6.32 -3.96
C ALA A 29 8.69 -6.49 -2.53
N SER A 30 9.99 -6.73 -2.40
CA SER A 30 10.63 -6.97 -1.09
C SER A 30 10.71 -5.71 -0.24
N SER A 31 10.93 -4.55 -0.86
CA SER A 31 10.91 -3.25 -0.19
C SER A 31 9.51 -2.95 0.38
N ILE A 32 8.45 -3.26 -0.36
CA ILE A 32 7.07 -3.06 0.09
C ILE A 32 6.73 -4.00 1.25
N THR A 33 6.98 -5.31 1.10
CA THR A 33 6.63 -6.28 2.15
C THR A 33 7.47 -6.08 3.42
N ARG A 34 8.75 -5.70 3.29
CA ARG A 34 9.61 -5.29 4.41
C ARG A 34 9.07 -4.03 5.10
N THR A 35 8.59 -3.05 4.35
CA THR A 35 7.98 -1.84 4.92
C THR A 35 6.79 -2.21 5.83
N TRP A 36 5.88 -3.05 5.34
CA TRP A 36 4.68 -3.41 6.10
C TRP A 36 4.97 -4.33 7.29
N SER A 37 5.93 -5.24 7.16
CA SER A 37 6.18 -6.27 8.18
C SER A 37 7.26 -5.93 9.19
N LEU A 38 8.25 -5.13 8.81
CA LEU A 38 9.40 -4.82 9.65
C LEU A 38 9.43 -3.34 10.05
N ASP A 39 9.41 -2.43 9.07
CA ASP A 39 9.58 -1.00 9.37
C ASP A 39 8.35 -0.43 10.10
N LEU A 40 7.15 -0.82 9.68
CA LEU A 40 5.89 -0.43 10.33
C LEU A 40 5.41 -1.47 11.35
N GLY A 41 5.80 -2.74 11.19
CA GLY A 41 5.38 -3.82 12.07
C GLY A 41 3.88 -4.10 12.07
N TRP A 42 3.18 -3.79 10.98
CA TRP A 42 1.72 -3.91 10.89
C TRP A 42 1.24 -5.30 10.50
N LEU A 43 2.04 -6.05 9.76
CA LEU A 43 1.69 -7.37 9.24
C LEU A 43 2.79 -8.38 9.55
N ALA A 44 2.44 -9.65 9.69
CA ALA A 44 3.45 -10.70 9.60
C ALA A 44 4.05 -10.73 8.18
N PRO A 45 5.31 -11.18 7.98
CA PRO A 45 5.93 -11.25 6.65
C PRO A 45 5.08 -12.00 5.63
N THR A 46 4.48 -13.13 6.02
CA THR A 46 3.58 -13.92 5.16
C THR A 46 2.31 -13.16 4.80
N ASP A 47 1.74 -12.40 5.73
CA ASP A 47 0.53 -11.62 5.48
C ASP A 47 0.81 -10.42 4.56
N ALA A 48 2.00 -9.83 4.65
CA ALA A 48 2.44 -8.78 3.75
C ALA A 48 2.56 -9.28 2.30
N GLU A 49 3.12 -10.47 2.08
CA GLU A 49 3.19 -11.10 0.76
C GLU A 49 1.81 -11.44 0.19
N ILE A 50 0.92 -11.98 1.03
CA ILE A 50 -0.47 -12.27 0.66
C ILE A 50 -1.20 -10.98 0.27
N LEU A 51 -1.04 -9.91 1.06
CA LEU A 51 -1.66 -8.62 0.78
C LEU A 51 -1.14 -8.02 -0.53
N LEU A 52 0.17 -8.06 -0.76
CA LEU A 52 0.78 -7.58 -2.00
C LEU A 52 0.18 -8.27 -3.23
N THR A 53 0.09 -9.60 -3.16
CA THR A 53 -0.50 -10.43 -4.23
C THR A 53 -1.96 -10.05 -4.50
N LYS A 54 -2.75 -9.83 -3.44
CA LYS A 54 -4.14 -9.39 -3.55
C LYS A 54 -4.27 -7.99 -4.16
N LEU A 55 -3.41 -7.05 -3.77
CA LEU A 55 -3.43 -5.68 -4.30
C LEU A 55 -3.08 -5.65 -5.79
N LEU A 56 -2.10 -6.45 -6.22
CA LEU A 56 -1.78 -6.65 -7.64
C LEU A 56 -2.97 -7.25 -8.41
N ALA A 57 -3.55 -8.35 -7.90
CA ALA A 57 -4.68 -9.01 -8.55
C ALA A 57 -5.94 -8.11 -8.65
N LYS A 58 -6.08 -7.15 -7.74
CA LYS A 58 -7.17 -6.17 -7.73
C LYS A 58 -6.85 -4.87 -8.49
N GLY A 59 -5.65 -4.75 -9.06
CA GLY A 59 -5.24 -3.59 -9.86
C GLY A 59 -4.94 -2.33 -9.05
N TRP A 60 -4.67 -2.45 -7.74
CA TRP A 60 -4.20 -1.34 -6.91
C TRP A 60 -2.76 -0.96 -7.21
N LEU A 61 -1.98 -1.94 -7.65
CA LEU A 61 -0.58 -1.81 -8.03
C LEU A 61 -0.41 -2.23 -9.49
N ILE A 62 0.50 -1.55 -10.18
CA ILE A 62 0.95 -1.93 -11.52
C ILE A 62 2.39 -2.40 -11.41
N SER A 63 2.72 -3.47 -12.14
CA SER A 63 4.09 -3.93 -12.32
C SER A 63 4.64 -3.46 -13.68
N LYS A 64 5.83 -2.85 -13.66
CA LYS A 64 6.60 -2.47 -14.84
C LYS A 64 8.09 -2.67 -14.54
N ASP A 65 8.79 -3.41 -15.40
CA ASP A 65 10.23 -3.66 -15.27
C ASP A 65 10.61 -4.23 -13.88
N ASP A 66 9.82 -5.19 -13.38
CA ASP A 66 9.93 -5.79 -12.04
C ASP A 66 9.83 -4.80 -10.86
N ARG A 67 9.33 -3.59 -11.11
CA ARG A 67 9.03 -2.59 -10.08
C ARG A 67 7.54 -2.31 -10.01
N LEU A 68 7.09 -1.95 -8.82
CA LEU A 68 5.69 -1.74 -8.47
C LEU A 68 5.43 -0.26 -8.24
N SER A 69 4.30 0.23 -8.75
CA SER A 69 3.82 1.59 -8.53
C SER A 69 2.32 1.57 -8.25
N THR A 70 1.80 2.63 -7.65
CA THR A 70 0.37 2.74 -7.40
C THR A 70 -0.38 3.01 -8.69
N ASN A 71 -1.54 2.36 -8.86
CA ASN A 71 -2.44 2.62 -9.98
C ASN A 71 -3.44 3.75 -9.70
N THR A 72 -3.19 4.53 -8.65
CA THR A 72 -4.08 5.59 -8.18
C THR A 72 -3.25 6.73 -7.63
N GLU A 73 -3.74 7.95 -7.81
CA GLU A 73 -3.13 9.14 -7.25
C GLU A 73 -3.36 9.19 -5.74
N LEU A 74 -2.27 9.36 -4.98
CA LEU A 74 -2.28 9.34 -3.52
C LEU A 74 -2.13 10.72 -2.87
N GLY A 75 -2.03 11.79 -3.68
CA GLY A 75 -1.62 13.13 -3.23
C GLY A 75 -2.47 13.73 -2.10
N ASP A 76 -3.77 13.44 -2.10
CA ASP A 76 -4.73 14.01 -1.14
C ASP A 76 -5.19 13.01 -0.06
N VAL A 77 -4.50 11.86 0.09
CA VAL A 77 -4.89 10.85 1.08
C VAL A 77 -4.53 11.33 2.49
N SER A 78 -5.55 11.74 3.25
CA SER A 78 -5.41 12.06 4.67
C SER A 78 -5.25 10.78 5.50
N VAL A 79 -4.13 10.69 6.21
CA VAL A 79 -3.80 9.59 7.12
C VAL A 79 -3.80 10.13 8.55
N PRO A 80 -4.71 9.67 9.43
CA PRO A 80 -4.74 10.08 10.82
C PRO A 80 -3.44 9.73 11.55
N LEU A 81 -3.04 10.55 12.52
CA LEU A 81 -1.93 10.23 13.40
C LEU A 81 -2.23 8.94 14.17
N GLY A 82 -1.25 8.03 14.24
CA GLY A 82 -1.41 6.74 14.92
C GLY A 82 -2.29 5.73 14.16
N TRP A 83 -2.64 6.00 12.91
CA TRP A 83 -3.38 5.05 12.08
C TRP A 83 -2.55 3.78 11.81
N PHE A 84 -3.24 2.64 11.79
CA PHE A 84 -2.75 1.33 11.37
C PHE A 84 -3.86 0.61 10.60
N PRO A 85 -3.52 -0.31 9.68
CA PRO A 85 -4.51 -1.03 8.89
C PRO A 85 -5.40 -1.91 9.79
N ARG A 86 -6.70 -1.93 9.50
CA ARG A 86 -7.65 -2.84 10.15
C ARG A 86 -7.39 -4.27 9.66
N THR A 87 -7.24 -5.21 10.60
CA THR A 87 -7.08 -6.65 10.36
C THR A 87 -8.41 -7.36 10.16
#